data_AF-A0A1A8DTA8-F1
#
_entry.id   AF-A0A1A8DTA8-F1
#
_cell.length_a   1.000
_cell.length_b   1.000
_cell.length_c   1.000
_cell.angle_alpha   90.00
_cell.angle_beta   90.00
_cell.angle_gamma   90.00
#
_symmetry.space_group_name_H-M   'P 1'
#
loop_
_entity.id
_entity.type
_entity.pdbx_description
1 polymer ?
#
loop_
_entity_poly.entity_id
_entity_poly.type
_entity_poly.pdbx_seq_one_letter_code
_entity_poly.pdbx_strand_id
1 'polypeptide(L)' 'THNPNNLDYPATMTNLRSGTIMMSGCGILTNGKGTRREYCDFSLDELQEGDHIGLMRKASGALHFYINGIDQGVAAAQT' A
#
# COMPACT_ATOMS: atom_id res chain seq x y z
N THR A 1 -8.17 1.53 -10.72
CA THR A 1 -9.09 1.51 -11.88
C THR A 1 -10.11 0.36 -11.88
N HIS A 2 -10.10 -0.57 -10.91
CA HIS A 2 -11.06 -1.68 -10.83
C HIS A 2 -12.22 -1.34 -9.89
N ASN A 3 -13.43 -1.85 -10.20
CA ASN A 3 -14.61 -1.68 -9.35
C ASN A 3 -14.53 -2.64 -8.16
N PRO A 4 -14.58 -2.17 -6.90
CA PRO A 4 -14.49 -3.03 -5.73
C PRO A 4 -15.62 -4.08 -5.64
N ASN A 5 -16.78 -3.82 -6.24
CA ASN A 5 -17.90 -4.78 -6.23
C ASN A 5 -17.67 -5.98 -7.16
N ASN A 6 -16.67 -5.89 -8.04
CA ASN A 6 -16.36 -6.92 -9.05
C ASN A 6 -15.02 -7.62 -8.76
N LEU A 7 -14.45 -7.43 -7.56
CA LEU A 7 -13.20 -8.07 -7.17
C LEU A 7 -13.48 -9.43 -6.52
N ASP A 8 -12.76 -10.45 -6.95
CA ASP A 8 -12.69 -11.74 -6.26
C ASP A 8 -11.68 -11.62 -5.11
N TYR A 9 -12.18 -11.50 -3.88
CA TYR A 9 -11.35 -11.30 -2.70
C TYR A 9 -10.74 -12.62 -2.20
N PRO A 10 -9.40 -12.77 -2.23
CA PRO A 10 -8.72 -13.93 -1.64
C PRO A 10 -8.71 -13.85 -0.10
N ALA A 11 -8.26 -14.93 0.54
CA ALA A 11 -8.08 -14.99 2.00
C ALA A 11 -7.12 -13.90 2.54
N THR A 12 -6.20 -13.41 1.70
CA THR A 12 -5.33 -12.27 2.01
C THR A 12 -5.12 -11.46 0.75
N MET A 13 -5.20 -10.14 0.87
CA MET A 13 -5.00 -9.19 -0.23
C MET A 13 -3.61 -9.29 -0.89
N THR A 14 -2.61 -9.84 -0.21
CA THR A 14 -1.28 -10.11 -0.83
C THR A 14 -1.37 -11.11 -1.98
N ASN A 15 -2.44 -11.92 -2.04
CA ASN A 15 -2.70 -12.86 -3.12
C ASN A 15 -3.51 -12.27 -4.29
N LEU A 16 -3.99 -11.02 -4.19
CA LEU A 16 -4.78 -10.42 -5.25
C LEU A 16 -3.86 -10.03 -6.43
N ARG A 17 -4.14 -10.59 -7.61
CA ARG A 17 -3.24 -10.57 -8.77
C ARG A 17 -3.50 -9.46 -9.79
N SER A 18 -4.45 -8.57 -9.53
CA SER A 18 -4.77 -7.46 -10.44
C SER A 18 -5.38 -6.28 -9.69
N GLY A 19 -5.22 -5.09 -10.26
CA GLY A 19 -5.89 -3.87 -9.81
C GLY A 19 -5.45 -3.37 -8.43
N THR A 20 -4.35 -3.87 -7.86
CA THR A 20 -3.95 -3.56 -6.49
C THR A 20 -2.53 -3.07 -6.34
N ILE A 21 -2.38 -2.11 -5.43
CA ILE A 21 -1.12 -1.73 -4.81
C ILE A 21 -1.35 -1.79 -3.30
N MET A 22 -0.49 -2.51 -2.61
CA MET A 22 -0.64 -2.84 -1.19
C MET A 22 0.69 -2.62 -0.49
N MET A 23 0.64 -2.14 0.75
CA MET A 23 1.76 -2.16 1.67
C MET A 23 1.66 -3.39 2.59
N SER A 24 2.75 -4.10 2.81
CA SER A 24 2.84 -5.26 3.72
C SER A 24 4.21 -5.25 4.39
N GLY A 25 4.24 -5.24 5.72
CA GLY A 25 5.45 -4.96 6.49
C GLY A 25 6.04 -3.60 6.07
N CYS A 26 7.30 -3.58 5.67
CA CYS A 26 7.98 -2.40 5.12
C CYS A 26 7.96 -2.31 3.58
N GLY A 27 7.25 -3.21 2.89
CA GLY A 27 7.29 -3.35 1.43
C GLY A 27 6.00 -2.98 0.71
N ILE A 28 6.11 -2.73 -0.59
CA ILE A 28 4.99 -2.55 -1.53
C ILE A 28 4.86 -3.78 -2.43
N LEU A 29 3.63 -4.26 -2.53
CA LEU A 29 3.19 -5.26 -3.49
C LEU A 29 2.31 -4.59 -4.54
N THR A 30 2.59 -4.85 -5.80
CA THR A 30 1.70 -4.50 -6.92
C THR A 30 1.20 -5.79 -7.53
N ASN A 31 -0.12 -5.99 -7.55
CA ASN A 31 -0.75 -7.20 -8.11
C ASN A 31 -0.18 -8.51 -7.53
N GLY A 32 0.07 -8.50 -6.21
CA GLY A 32 0.62 -9.64 -5.47
C GLY A 32 2.10 -9.94 -5.76
N LYS A 33 2.84 -9.01 -6.37
CA LYS A 33 4.30 -9.09 -6.58
C LYS A 33 4.99 -7.96 -5.82
N GLY A 34 6.03 -8.27 -5.05
CA GLY A 34 6.83 -7.26 -4.34
C GLY A 34 7.58 -6.36 -5.32
N THR A 35 7.16 -5.10 -5.42
CA THR A 35 7.74 -4.08 -6.30
C THR A 35 8.72 -3.18 -5.58
N ARG A 36 8.61 -3.06 -4.25
CA ARG A 36 9.58 -2.35 -3.40
C ARG A 36 9.69 -3.07 -2.06
N ARG A 37 10.88 -3.52 -1.67
CA ARG A 37 11.06 -4.29 -0.42
C ARG A 37 11.26 -3.39 0.80
N GLU A 38 11.94 -2.27 0.62
CA GLU A 38 12.26 -1.29 1.66
C GLU A 38 11.62 0.04 1.25
N TYR A 39 10.31 0.13 1.45
CA TYR A 39 9.55 1.32 1.12
C TYR A 39 9.62 2.38 2.21
N CYS A 40 9.53 1.96 3.46
CA CYS A 40 9.58 2.82 4.63
C CYS A 40 10.48 2.23 5.70
N ASP A 41 11.00 3.10 6.58
CA ASP A 41 11.83 2.69 7.71
C ASP A 41 10.99 2.03 8.82
N PHE A 42 9.72 2.43 8.96
CA PHE A 42 8.79 1.89 9.94
C PHE A 42 7.94 0.78 9.32
N SER A 43 8.11 -0.46 9.79
CA SER A 43 7.29 -1.58 9.32
C SER A 43 5.85 -1.47 9.83
N LEU A 44 4.87 -1.86 9.02
CA LEU A 44 3.50 -2.07 9.51
C LEU A 44 3.42 -3.09 10.65
N ASP A 45 4.40 -3.99 10.76
CA ASP A 45 4.45 -5.02 11.81
C ASP A 45 4.82 -4.44 13.19
N GLU A 46 5.33 -3.20 13.24
CA GLU A 46 5.78 -2.53 14.46
C GLU A 46 4.73 -1.55 15.02
N LEU A 47 3.59 -1.40 14.33
CA LEU A 47 2.54 -0.49 14.75
C LEU A 47 1.87 -0.96 16.04
N GLN A 48 1.51 0.00 16.88
CA GLN A 48 0.85 -0.21 18.16
C GLN A 48 -0.54 0.43 18.20
N GLU A 49 -1.30 0.10 19.24
CA GLU A 49 -2.59 0.75 19.47
C GLU A 49 -2.43 2.28 19.56
N GLY A 50 -3.24 2.99 18.77
CA GLY A 50 -3.17 4.44 18.66
C GLY A 50 -2.35 4.95 17.46
N ASP A 51 -1.58 4.10 16.78
CA ASP A 51 -0.95 4.48 15.52
C ASP A 51 -1.97 4.58 14.38
N HIS A 52 -1.76 5.55 13.49
CA HIS A 52 -2.66 5.83 12.38
C HIS A 52 -1.96 5.68 11.03
N ILE A 53 -2.63 4.97 10.11
CA ILE A 53 -2.16 4.78 8.74
C ILE A 53 -3.10 5.50 7.78
N GLY A 54 -2.49 6.22 6.84
CA GLY A 54 -3.19 6.89 5.74
C GLY A 54 -2.59 6.52 4.40
N LEU A 55 -3.37 6.73 3.34
CA LEU A 55 -2.87 6.68 1.97
C LEU A 55 -3.43 7.86 1.19
N MET A 56 -2.64 8.37 0.25
CA MET A 56 -3.05 9.47 -0.62
C MET A 56 -2.55 9.23 -2.04
N ARG A 57 -3.48 9.34 -3.00
CA ARG A 57 -3.13 9.52 -4.40
C ARG A 57 -2.94 11.02 -4.65
N LYS A 58 -1.70 11.44 -4.89
CA LYS A 58 -1.38 12.83 -5.21
C LYS A 58 -1.89 13.18 -6.62
N ALA A 59 -1.99 14.47 -6.93
CA ALA A 59 -2.42 14.95 -8.25
C ALA A 59 -1.52 14.46 -9.40
N SER A 60 -0.25 14.16 -9.11
CA SER A 60 0.68 13.52 -10.05
C SER A 60 0.31 12.08 -10.43
N GLY A 61 -0.65 11.48 -9.74
CA GLY A 61 -0.98 10.05 -9.84
C GLY A 61 -0.13 9.16 -8.93
N ALA A 62 0.85 9.72 -8.22
CA ALA A 62 1.69 8.98 -7.30
C ALA A 62 0.90 8.57 -6.03
N LEU A 63 1.05 7.32 -5.62
CA LEU A 63 0.51 6.82 -4.37
C LEU A 63 1.55 6.98 -3.25
N HIS A 64 1.11 7.53 -2.13
CA HIS A 64 1.89 7.70 -0.92
C HIS A 64 1.16 7.07 0.26
N PHE A 65 1.91 6.45 1.17
CA PHE A 65 1.40 6.02 2.48
C PHE A 65 1.92 6.97 3.56
N TYR A 66 1.15 7.10 4.63
CA TYR A 66 1.43 7.94 5.78
C TYR A 66 1.34 7.12 7.05
N ILE A 67 2.29 7.32 7.96
CA ILE A 67 2.30 6.71 9.30
C ILE A 67 2.34 7.87 10.29
N ASN A 68 1.32 7.97 11.15
CA ASN A 68 1.17 9.06 12.13
C ASN A 68 1.31 10.46 11.51
N GLY A 69 0.76 10.62 10.30
CA GLY A 69 0.81 11.88 9.54
C GLY A 69 2.10 12.12 8.76
N ILE A 70 3.10 11.26 8.87
CA ILE A 70 4.39 11.38 8.16
C ILE A 70 4.34 10.65 6.82
N ASP A 71 4.58 11.38 5.72
CA ASP A 71 4.68 10.83 4.35
C ASP A 71 5.88 9.88 4.24
N GLN A 72 5.63 8.63 3.84
CA GLN A 72 6.66 7.60 3.64
C GLN A 72 7.27 7.62 2.23
N GLY A 73 6.84 8.55 1.37
CA GLY A 73 7.34 8.73 0.02
C GLY A 73 6.52 8.02 -1.05
N VAL A 74 7.09 7.89 -2.25
CA VAL A 74 6.37 7.35 -3.42
C VAL A 74 6.32 5.82 -3.36
N ALA A 75 5.15 5.25 -3.12
CA ALA A 75 4.92 3.79 -3.15
C ALA A 75 4.78 3.28 -4.59
N ALA A 76 4.07 4.04 -5.42
CA ALA A 76 3.93 3.80 -6.85
C ALA A 76 3.83 5.14 -7.58
N ALA A 77 4.54 5.27 -8.71
CA ALA A 77 4.61 6.54 -9.44
C ALA A 77 3.29 6.92 -10.13
N GLN A 78 2.44 5.94 -10.47
CA GLN A 78 1.19 6.17 -11.18
C GLN A 78 0.15 5.12 -10.80
N THR A 79 -1.08 5.57 -10.53
CA THR A 79 -2.23 4.77 -10.05
C THR A 79 -3.53 5.18 -10.70
#